data_AF-A0A9Q1N165-F1
#
_entry.id   AF-A0A9Q1N165-F1
#
_cell.length_a   1.000
_cell.length_b   1.000
_cell.length_c   1.000
_cell.angle_alpha   90.00
_cell.angle_beta   90.00
_cell.angle_gamma   90.00
#
_symmetry.space_group_name_H-M   'P 1'
#
loop_
_entity.id
_entity.type
_entity.pdbx_description
1 polymer ?
#
loop_
_entity_poly.entity_id
_entity_poly.type
_entity_poly.pdbx_seq_one_letter_code
_entity_poly.pdbx_strand_id
1 'polypeptide(L)'
;MNQVSLTQARIDMSELDEDSDGFLQPHEMEAYIRGLIPNLAQLRDMPAAFVQMYCRIAAHKFFFFCDPHRRGKACIKKILLSNCLQELMELHQETEEEVIDTEQAENWFSLTSAQRICDMFLALDKDMNGTLSKQELREYADGTLTDIFIERVFDEHVWRGKIGGRNAREMDFESFLDFVLALENKDAPEGLTYLFRCLDLHGRGFLTTADIHTLFRWHCCKHAYRRAWFLGP
;
A
#
# COMPACT_ATOMS: atom_id res chain seq x y z
N MET A 1 23.56 -5.33 -1.98
CA MET A 1 23.39 -6.02 -3.29
C MET A 1 24.64 -5.82 -4.15
N ASN A 2 25.17 -6.88 -4.78
CA ASN A 2 26.40 -6.79 -5.59
C ASN A 2 26.09 -6.45 -7.05
N GLN A 3 27.04 -5.82 -7.77
CA GLN A 3 26.89 -5.34 -9.15
C GLN A 3 26.44 -6.43 -10.15
N VAL A 4 26.82 -7.69 -9.91
CA VAL A 4 26.43 -8.85 -10.72
C VAL A 4 24.92 -9.13 -10.61
N SER A 5 24.35 -8.99 -9.41
CA SER A 5 22.91 -9.21 -9.16
C SER A 5 22.04 -8.13 -9.83
N LEU A 6 22.49 -6.87 -9.85
CA LEU A 6 21.78 -5.80 -10.55
C LEU A 6 21.83 -5.96 -12.08
N THR A 7 22.92 -6.52 -12.61
CA THR A 7 23.04 -6.78 -14.04
C THR A 7 22.08 -7.89 -14.47
N GLN A 8 21.98 -8.96 -13.68
CA GLN A 8 21.03 -10.04 -13.93
C GLN A 8 19.58 -9.54 -13.85
N ALA A 9 19.22 -8.84 -12.76
CA ALA A 9 17.88 -8.26 -12.61
C ALA A 9 17.49 -7.36 -13.80
N ARG A 10 18.44 -6.58 -14.32
CA ARG A 10 18.21 -5.76 -15.50
C ARG A 10 17.93 -6.60 -16.75
N ILE A 11 18.69 -7.68 -16.97
CA ILE A 11 18.48 -8.59 -18.11
C ILE A 11 17.09 -9.22 -18.00
N ASP A 12 16.78 -9.82 -16.86
CA ASP A 12 15.51 -10.52 -16.62
C ASP A 12 14.30 -9.59 -16.82
N MET A 13 14.34 -8.35 -16.30
CA MET A 13 13.29 -7.37 -16.53
C MET A 13 13.20 -6.95 -18.00
N SER A 14 14.34 -6.82 -18.70
CA SER A 14 14.32 -6.43 -20.13
C SER A 14 13.79 -7.54 -21.03
N GLU A 15 13.89 -8.81 -20.62
CA GLU A 15 13.30 -9.93 -21.34
C GLU A 15 11.77 -9.99 -21.18
N LEU A 16 11.24 -9.43 -20.09
CA LEU A 16 9.81 -9.36 -19.79
C LEU A 16 9.14 -8.08 -20.32
N ASP A 17 9.92 -7.08 -20.73
CA ASP A 17 9.46 -5.83 -21.36
C ASP A 17 9.05 -6.12 -22.82
N GLU A 18 7.77 -6.44 -23.04
CA GLU A 18 7.26 -6.95 -24.32
C GLU A 18 7.35 -5.93 -25.46
N ASP A 19 7.24 -4.63 -25.16
CA ASP A 19 7.30 -3.54 -26.14
C ASP A 19 8.68 -2.84 -26.19
N SER A 20 9.60 -3.25 -25.32
CA SER A 20 10.97 -2.73 -25.22
C SER A 20 11.03 -1.22 -24.96
N ASP A 21 10.03 -0.67 -24.26
CA ASP A 21 9.95 0.76 -23.95
C ASP A 21 10.76 1.17 -22.69
N GLY A 22 11.33 0.20 -21.98
CA GLY A 22 12.11 0.37 -20.76
C GLY A 22 11.26 0.50 -19.49
N PHE A 23 9.97 0.16 -19.57
CA PHE A 23 9.04 0.13 -18.46
C PHE A 23 8.42 -1.26 -18.30
N LEU A 24 8.00 -1.59 -17.09
CA LEU A 24 7.21 -2.78 -16.81
C LEU A 24 5.76 -2.38 -16.50
N GLN A 25 4.84 -3.08 -17.13
CA GLN A 25 3.43 -3.13 -16.81
C GLN A 25 3.17 -4.04 -15.60
N PRO A 26 2.00 -3.95 -14.95
CA PRO A 26 1.70 -4.74 -13.75
C PRO A 26 1.90 -6.25 -13.95
N HIS A 27 1.44 -6.80 -15.07
CA HIS A 27 1.54 -8.23 -15.35
C HIS A 27 2.98 -8.69 -15.61
N GLU A 28 3.81 -7.87 -16.26
CA GLU A 28 5.25 -8.14 -16.47
C GLU A 28 6.01 -8.10 -15.14
N MET A 29 5.67 -7.16 -14.26
CA MET A 29 6.24 -7.08 -12.92
C MET A 29 5.85 -8.27 -12.06
N GLU A 30 4.58 -8.70 -12.09
CA GLU A 30 4.15 -9.93 -11.43
C GLU A 30 4.87 -11.16 -11.96
N ALA A 31 5.12 -11.24 -13.28
CA ALA A 31 5.88 -12.31 -13.90
C ALA A 31 7.34 -12.32 -13.42
N TYR A 32 7.98 -11.16 -13.35
CA TYR A 32 9.33 -11.01 -12.81
C TYR A 32 9.40 -11.52 -11.36
N ILE A 33 8.51 -11.04 -10.49
CA ILE A 33 8.47 -11.47 -9.08
C ILE A 33 8.21 -12.97 -8.98
N ARG A 34 7.27 -13.51 -9.77
CA ARG A 34 6.97 -14.95 -9.78
C ARG A 34 8.18 -15.79 -10.17
N GLY A 35 8.99 -15.32 -11.13
CA GLY A 35 10.23 -15.98 -11.55
C GLY A 35 11.31 -15.98 -10.46
N LEU A 36 11.29 -15.01 -9.54
CA LEU A 36 12.23 -14.93 -8.42
C LEU A 36 11.86 -15.84 -7.25
N ILE A 37 10.56 -16.07 -6.98
CA ILE A 37 10.07 -16.84 -5.82
C ILE A 37 10.85 -18.14 -5.55
N PRO A 38 11.14 -19.00 -6.55
CA PRO A 38 11.89 -20.25 -6.30
C PRO A 38 13.30 -20.06 -5.72
N ASN A 39 13.90 -18.88 -5.90
CA ASN A 39 15.24 -18.54 -5.43
C ASN A 39 15.21 -17.74 -4.11
N LEU A 40 14.04 -17.30 -3.65
CA LEU A 40 13.86 -16.55 -2.41
C LEU A 40 13.53 -17.53 -1.27
N ALA A 41 14.48 -17.76 -0.36
CA ALA A 41 14.39 -18.79 0.67
C ALA A 41 13.08 -18.71 1.47
N GLN A 42 12.71 -17.50 1.92
CA GLN A 42 11.49 -17.25 2.71
C GLN A 42 10.17 -17.42 1.95
N LEU A 43 10.20 -17.47 0.62
CA LEU A 43 8.99 -17.57 -0.20
C LEU A 43 8.83 -18.95 -0.84
N ARG A 44 9.82 -19.84 -0.67
CA ARG A 44 9.88 -21.12 -1.36
C ARG A 44 8.71 -22.04 -1.00
N ASP A 45 8.30 -22.05 0.26
CA ASP A 45 7.23 -22.91 0.77
C ASP A 45 5.85 -22.23 0.77
N MET A 46 5.72 -21.11 0.05
CA MET A 46 4.45 -20.42 -0.12
C MET A 46 3.41 -21.33 -0.80
N PRO A 47 2.17 -21.39 -0.27
CA PRO A 47 1.10 -22.15 -0.91
C PRO A 47 0.84 -21.67 -2.35
N ALA A 48 0.77 -22.60 -3.31
CA ALA A 48 0.58 -22.26 -4.73
C ALA A 48 -0.67 -21.39 -5.00
N ALA A 49 -1.73 -21.56 -4.20
CA ALA A 49 -2.94 -20.75 -4.29
C ALA A 49 -2.73 -19.27 -3.91
N PHE A 50 -1.70 -18.96 -3.11
CA PHE A 50 -1.39 -17.62 -2.65
C PHE A 50 -0.38 -16.87 -3.54
N VAL A 51 0.39 -17.58 -4.36
CA VAL A 51 1.44 -17.00 -5.23
C VAL A 51 0.92 -15.83 -6.08
N GLN A 52 -0.27 -15.97 -6.68
CA GLN A 52 -0.85 -14.90 -7.48
C GLN A 52 -1.16 -13.64 -6.65
N MET A 53 -1.69 -13.82 -5.44
CA MET A 53 -1.99 -12.71 -4.53
C MET A 53 -0.71 -12.03 -4.05
N TYR A 54 0.31 -12.83 -3.68
CA TYR A 54 1.61 -12.33 -3.28
C TYR A 54 2.25 -11.48 -4.38
N CYS A 55 2.31 -12.00 -5.62
CA CYS A 55 2.88 -11.25 -6.76
C CYS A 55 2.15 -9.91 -6.95
N ARG A 56 0.82 -9.89 -6.84
CA ARG A 56 0.02 -8.67 -6.94
C ARG A 56 0.40 -7.65 -5.86
N ILE A 57 0.47 -8.07 -4.59
CA ILE A 57 0.83 -7.20 -3.46
C ILE A 57 2.25 -6.65 -3.63
N ALA A 58 3.21 -7.52 -3.95
CA ALA A 58 4.60 -7.16 -4.13
C ALA A 58 4.77 -6.19 -5.32
N ALA A 59 4.15 -6.49 -6.47
CA ALA A 59 4.15 -5.60 -7.63
C ALA A 59 3.56 -4.24 -7.28
N HIS A 60 2.44 -4.20 -6.54
CA HIS A 60 1.79 -2.95 -6.13
C HIS A 60 2.72 -2.04 -5.33
N LYS A 61 3.53 -2.59 -4.43
CA LYS A 61 4.58 -1.81 -3.72
C LYS A 61 5.57 -1.18 -4.70
N PHE A 62 6.03 -1.91 -5.72
CA PHE A 62 6.90 -1.33 -6.74
C PHE A 62 6.23 -0.18 -7.50
N PHE A 63 4.96 -0.32 -7.91
CA PHE A 63 4.24 0.77 -8.58
C PHE A 63 4.00 1.97 -7.66
N PHE A 64 3.78 1.74 -6.36
CA PHE A 64 3.62 2.81 -5.39
C PHE A 64 4.83 3.75 -5.38
N PHE A 65 6.05 3.20 -5.39
CA PHE A 65 7.32 3.96 -5.32
C PHE A 65 7.93 4.30 -6.69
N CYS A 66 7.81 3.42 -7.69
CA CYS A 66 8.47 3.59 -8.99
C CYS A 66 7.59 4.28 -10.05
N ASP A 67 6.29 4.43 -9.79
CA ASP A 67 5.34 5.16 -10.64
C ASP A 67 4.57 6.24 -9.85
N PRO A 68 5.27 7.31 -9.39
CA PRO A 68 4.66 8.37 -8.58
C PRO A 68 3.57 9.17 -9.32
N HIS A 69 3.51 9.06 -10.65
CA HIS A 69 2.50 9.71 -11.48
C HIS A 69 1.33 8.79 -11.84
N ARG A 70 1.31 7.54 -11.34
CA ARG A 70 0.23 6.56 -11.55
C ARG A 70 -0.13 6.41 -13.04
N ARG A 71 0.89 6.26 -13.89
CA ARG A 71 0.76 6.02 -15.33
C ARG A 71 0.48 4.55 -15.66
N GLY A 72 0.57 3.66 -14.67
CA GLY A 72 0.40 2.22 -14.83
C GLY A 72 1.65 1.53 -15.39
N LYS A 73 2.83 2.18 -15.30
CA LYS A 73 4.09 1.60 -15.78
C LYS A 73 5.30 2.07 -14.96
N ALA A 74 6.15 1.12 -14.57
CA ALA A 74 7.30 1.37 -13.70
C ALA A 74 8.60 1.31 -14.52
N CYS A 75 9.42 2.36 -14.45
CA CYS A 75 10.68 2.41 -15.22
C CYS A 75 11.69 1.42 -14.66
N ILE A 76 12.24 0.53 -15.49
CA ILE A 76 13.23 -0.49 -15.07
C ILE A 76 14.42 0.15 -14.36
N LYS A 77 14.94 1.27 -14.88
CA LYS A 77 16.04 2.00 -14.24
C LYS A 77 15.68 2.49 -12.83
N LYS A 78 14.44 2.91 -12.59
CA LYS A 78 13.99 3.31 -11.25
C LYS A 78 13.87 2.11 -10.33
N ILE A 79 13.32 0.98 -10.82
CA ILE A 79 13.22 -0.27 -10.06
C ILE A 79 14.61 -0.73 -9.60
N LEU A 80 15.59 -0.75 -10.50
CA LEU A 80 16.98 -1.15 -10.21
C LEU A 80 17.68 -0.27 -9.15
N LEU A 81 17.21 0.96 -8.97
CA LEU A 81 17.77 1.92 -8.01
C LEU A 81 16.87 2.07 -6.76
N SER A 82 15.76 1.34 -6.69
CA SER A 82 14.78 1.46 -5.62
C SER A 82 15.16 0.65 -4.38
N ASN A 83 14.77 1.13 -3.20
CA ASN A 83 14.85 0.33 -1.98
C ASN A 83 13.99 -0.94 -2.07
N CYS A 84 12.89 -0.89 -2.85
CA CYS A 84 12.02 -2.04 -3.07
C CYS A 84 12.76 -3.26 -3.63
N LEU A 85 13.62 -3.06 -4.62
CA LEU A 85 14.41 -4.17 -5.17
C LEU A 85 15.43 -4.67 -4.14
N GLN A 86 16.01 -3.78 -3.34
CA GLN A 86 16.92 -4.17 -2.27
C GLN A 86 16.23 -5.07 -1.24
N GLU A 87 15.11 -4.61 -0.67
CA GLU A 87 14.30 -5.36 0.30
C GLU A 87 13.84 -6.72 -0.25
N LEU A 88 13.41 -6.79 -1.51
CA LEU A 88 13.02 -8.05 -2.14
C LEU A 88 14.19 -9.04 -2.23
N MET A 89 15.40 -8.54 -2.52
CA MET A 89 16.59 -9.38 -2.66
C MET A 89 17.23 -9.74 -1.31
N GLU A 90 16.89 -9.06 -0.22
CA GLU A 90 17.29 -9.44 1.15
C GLU A 90 16.68 -10.80 1.55
N LEU A 91 15.49 -11.15 1.00
CA LEU A 91 14.86 -12.46 1.17
C LEU A 91 15.68 -13.64 0.58
N HIS A 92 16.72 -13.38 -0.21
CA HIS A 92 17.69 -14.43 -0.63
C HIS A 92 18.67 -14.80 0.49
N GLN A 93 19.05 -13.84 1.34
CA GLN A 93 20.17 -13.95 2.28
C GLN A 93 19.74 -14.43 3.67
N GLU A 94 18.47 -14.25 3.98
CA GLU A 94 17.87 -14.63 5.25
C GLU A 94 17.48 -16.13 5.22
N THR A 95 18.38 -17.01 5.68
CA THR A 95 18.04 -18.41 5.99
C THR A 95 17.02 -18.45 7.13
N GLU A 96 15.98 -19.28 7.01
CA GLU A 96 14.92 -19.45 8.04
C GLU A 96 15.47 -19.65 9.47
N GLU A 97 16.67 -20.21 9.63
CA GLU A 97 17.30 -20.48 10.91
C GLU A 97 17.90 -19.23 11.60
N GLU A 98 18.15 -18.13 10.87
CA GLU A 98 18.80 -16.92 11.40
C GLU A 98 17.86 -15.73 11.59
N VAL A 99 16.58 -15.83 11.20
CA VAL A 99 15.61 -14.74 11.30
C VAL A 99 14.69 -14.96 12.50
N ILE A 100 14.65 -13.99 13.41
CA ILE A 100 13.64 -13.93 14.45
C ILE A 100 12.34 -13.46 13.80
N ASP A 101 11.19 -14.07 14.11
CA ASP A 101 9.85 -13.73 13.55
C ASP A 101 9.56 -12.22 13.46
N THR A 102 10.15 -11.42 14.33
CA THR A 102 10.05 -9.95 14.35
C THR A 102 10.71 -9.26 13.16
N GLU A 103 11.89 -9.70 12.71
CA GLU A 103 12.61 -9.07 11.58
C GLU A 103 11.94 -9.43 10.25
N GLN A 104 11.42 -10.65 10.13
CA GLN A 104 10.59 -11.10 9.01
C GLN A 104 9.31 -10.26 8.86
N ALA A 105 8.73 -9.78 9.97
CA ALA A 105 7.54 -8.92 9.94
C ALA A 105 7.85 -7.47 9.54
N GLU A 106 9.11 -7.03 9.57
CA GLU A 106 9.50 -5.68 9.15
C GLU A 106 9.66 -5.57 7.63
N ASN A 107 10.12 -6.62 6.94
CA ASN A 107 10.24 -6.60 5.48
C ASN A 107 8.86 -6.77 4.82
N TRP A 108 8.42 -5.77 4.05
CA TRP A 108 7.12 -5.79 3.36
C TRP A 108 6.98 -6.92 2.33
N PHE A 109 8.10 -7.38 1.76
CA PHE A 109 8.11 -8.45 0.77
C PHE A 109 8.10 -9.84 1.42
N SER A 110 8.17 -9.96 2.74
CA SER A 110 8.04 -11.26 3.41
C SER A 110 6.65 -11.86 3.21
N LEU A 111 6.56 -13.18 3.31
CA LEU A 111 5.27 -13.89 3.24
C LEU A 111 4.35 -13.44 4.39
N THR A 112 4.90 -13.26 5.59
CA THR A 112 4.19 -12.82 6.78
C THR A 112 3.56 -11.43 6.58
N SER A 113 4.30 -10.48 5.98
CA SER A 113 3.79 -9.15 5.67
C SER A 113 2.64 -9.19 4.66
N ALA A 114 2.78 -9.98 3.59
CA ALA A 114 1.73 -10.14 2.59
C ALA A 114 0.44 -10.76 3.18
N GLN A 115 0.58 -11.79 4.03
CA GLN A 115 -0.54 -12.41 4.73
C GLN A 115 -1.21 -11.42 5.69
N ARG A 116 -0.43 -10.69 6.50
CA ARG A 116 -0.94 -9.66 7.42
C ARG A 116 -1.81 -8.62 6.71
N ILE A 117 -1.41 -8.16 5.53
CA ILE A 117 -2.17 -7.18 4.74
C ILE A 117 -3.51 -7.77 4.28
N CYS A 118 -3.50 -9.01 3.79
CA CYS A 118 -4.73 -9.72 3.41
C CYS A 118 -5.65 -9.92 4.62
N ASP A 119 -5.12 -10.41 5.73
CA ASP A 119 -5.86 -10.65 6.96
C ASP A 119 -6.47 -9.35 7.50
N MET A 120 -5.73 -8.25 7.41
CA MET A 120 -6.22 -6.92 7.78
C MET A 120 -7.37 -6.46 6.89
N PHE A 121 -7.30 -6.67 5.57
CA PHE A 121 -8.40 -6.34 4.68
C PHE A 121 -9.64 -7.19 4.96
N LEU A 122 -9.47 -8.51 5.08
CA LEU A 122 -10.55 -9.47 5.37
C LEU A 122 -11.19 -9.23 6.74
N ALA A 123 -10.41 -8.82 7.74
CA ALA A 123 -10.93 -8.47 9.05
C ALA A 123 -11.81 -7.21 9.02
N LEU A 124 -11.56 -6.28 8.08
CA LEU A 124 -12.35 -5.06 7.92
C LEU A 124 -13.61 -5.28 7.07
N ASP A 125 -13.53 -6.09 6.01
CA ASP A 125 -14.64 -6.42 5.11
C ASP A 125 -15.67 -7.34 5.80
N LYS A 126 -16.64 -6.74 6.52
CA LYS A 126 -17.60 -7.49 7.37
C LYS A 126 -18.71 -8.13 6.57
N ASP A 127 -19.10 -7.51 5.46
CA ASP A 127 -20.13 -8.04 4.57
C ASP A 127 -19.58 -8.99 3.50
N MET A 128 -18.24 -9.13 3.42
CA MET A 128 -17.50 -10.01 2.53
C MET A 128 -17.78 -9.70 1.05
N ASN A 129 -17.98 -8.43 0.73
CA ASN A 129 -18.29 -7.99 -0.63
C ASN A 129 -17.03 -7.76 -1.49
N GLY A 130 -15.83 -7.85 -0.90
CA GLY A 130 -14.54 -7.67 -1.56
C GLY A 130 -14.07 -6.22 -1.67
N THR A 131 -14.74 -5.30 -0.97
CA THR A 131 -14.41 -3.88 -0.90
C THR A 131 -14.69 -3.34 0.51
N LEU A 132 -14.13 -2.18 0.85
CA LEU A 132 -14.30 -1.57 2.17
C LEU A 132 -15.16 -0.30 2.07
N SER A 133 -16.21 -0.28 2.87
CA SER A 133 -16.97 0.94 3.14
C SER A 133 -16.21 1.86 4.10
N LYS A 134 -16.67 3.12 4.19
CA LYS A 134 -16.17 4.07 5.20
C LYS A 134 -16.41 3.59 6.64
N GLN A 135 -17.46 2.80 6.87
CA GLN A 135 -17.76 2.27 8.20
C GLN A 135 -16.75 1.20 8.61
N GLU A 136 -16.39 0.33 7.68
CA GLU A 136 -15.41 -0.72 7.89
C GLU A 136 -14.01 -0.14 8.08
N LEU A 137 -13.59 0.80 7.23
CA LEU A 137 -12.26 1.43 7.36
C LEU A 137 -12.08 2.20 8.68
N ARG A 138 -13.16 2.57 9.38
CA ARG A 138 -13.06 3.19 10.73
C ARG A 138 -12.51 2.24 11.79
N GLU A 139 -12.57 0.93 11.58
CA GLU A 139 -12.00 -0.05 12.51
C GLU A 139 -10.49 -0.24 12.29
N TYR A 140 -9.92 0.31 11.20
CA TYR A 140 -8.49 0.24 10.92
C TYR A 140 -7.67 0.84 12.08
N ALA A 141 -6.63 0.11 12.50
CA ALA A 141 -5.74 0.48 13.60
C ALA A 141 -6.51 0.95 14.85
N ASP A 142 -7.48 0.13 15.29
CA ASP A 142 -8.35 0.37 16.46
C ASP A 142 -9.11 1.70 16.44
N GLY A 143 -9.40 2.22 15.23
CA GLY A 143 -10.11 3.48 15.05
C GLY A 143 -9.33 4.71 15.49
N THR A 144 -8.00 4.65 15.40
CA THR A 144 -7.12 5.80 15.64
C THR A 144 -7.25 6.89 14.56
N LEU A 145 -7.78 6.55 13.38
CA LEU A 145 -7.97 7.49 12.29
C LEU A 145 -9.17 8.40 12.51
N THR A 146 -9.00 9.69 12.24
CA THR A 146 -10.08 10.67 12.34
C THR A 146 -11.10 10.49 11.22
N ASP A 147 -12.39 10.75 11.49
CA ASP A 147 -13.42 10.66 10.45
C ASP A 147 -13.13 11.58 9.27
N ILE A 148 -12.64 12.80 9.53
CA ILE A 148 -12.30 13.73 8.44
C ILE A 148 -11.22 13.16 7.53
N PHE A 149 -10.22 12.47 8.08
CA PHE A 149 -9.19 11.80 7.28
C PHE A 149 -9.80 10.67 6.44
N ILE A 150 -10.65 9.83 7.03
CA ILE A 150 -11.32 8.74 6.30
C ILE A 150 -12.20 9.30 5.17
N GLU A 151 -13.00 10.34 5.44
CA GLU A 151 -13.81 11.00 4.41
C GLU A 151 -12.93 11.48 3.24
N ARG A 152 -11.79 12.10 3.55
CA ARG A 152 -10.85 12.62 2.55
C ARG A 152 -10.14 11.51 1.77
N VAL A 153 -9.78 10.39 2.40
CA VAL A 153 -9.21 9.22 1.70
C VAL A 153 -10.18 8.72 0.62
N PHE A 154 -11.47 8.58 0.95
CA PHE A 154 -12.48 8.19 -0.03
C PHE A 154 -12.75 9.25 -1.10
N ASP A 155 -12.57 10.53 -0.77
CA ASP A 155 -12.75 11.60 -1.75
C ASP A 155 -11.65 11.63 -2.81
N GLU A 156 -10.40 11.46 -2.37
CA GLU A 156 -9.20 11.67 -3.17
C GLU A 156 -8.68 10.39 -3.84
N HIS A 157 -8.78 9.25 -3.16
CA HIS A 157 -8.08 8.03 -3.57
C HIS A 157 -9.00 6.87 -3.96
N VAL A 158 -10.30 6.96 -3.64
CA VAL A 158 -11.28 5.93 -4.02
C VAL A 158 -12.02 6.40 -5.28
N TRP A 159 -11.80 5.67 -6.39
CA TRP A 159 -12.33 6.02 -7.70
C TRP A 159 -13.87 5.97 -7.73
N ARG A 160 -14.51 7.02 -8.26
CA ARG A 160 -15.95 6.98 -8.58
C ARG A 160 -16.15 6.11 -9.82
N GLY A 161 -16.78 4.95 -9.68
CA GLY A 161 -17.26 4.19 -10.82
C GLY A 161 -17.96 5.11 -11.84
N LYS A 162 -17.60 5.00 -13.13
CA LYS A 162 -18.01 5.89 -14.24
C LYS A 162 -19.52 5.89 -14.55
N ILE A 163 -20.36 5.29 -13.72
CA ILE A 163 -21.80 5.23 -13.93
C ILE A 163 -22.47 5.91 -12.75
N GLY A 164 -23.06 7.06 -13.02
CA GLY A 164 -23.79 7.88 -12.06
C GLY A 164 -24.77 7.03 -11.26
N GLY A 165 -24.45 6.85 -9.99
CA GLY A 165 -25.27 6.15 -9.04
C GLY A 165 -24.93 6.66 -7.66
N ARG A 166 -25.95 6.77 -6.82
CA ARG A 166 -25.91 7.19 -5.42
C ARG A 166 -25.23 6.14 -4.52
N ASN A 167 -24.33 5.33 -5.08
CA ASN A 167 -23.65 4.25 -4.39
C ASN A 167 -22.56 4.87 -3.49
N ALA A 168 -22.40 4.28 -2.31
CA ALA A 168 -21.27 4.60 -1.47
C ALA A 168 -19.99 4.34 -2.29
N ARG A 169 -19.02 5.25 -2.20
CA ARG A 169 -17.68 4.94 -2.68
C ARG A 169 -17.16 3.81 -1.80
N GLU A 170 -16.72 2.72 -2.43
CA GLU A 170 -16.13 1.57 -1.75
C GLU A 170 -14.69 1.40 -2.20
N MET A 171 -13.81 1.11 -1.24
CA MET A 171 -12.38 0.97 -1.44
C MET A 171 -12.05 -0.47 -1.81
N ASP A 172 -11.57 -0.69 -3.02
CA ASP A 172 -11.08 -2.01 -3.42
C ASP A 172 -9.72 -2.34 -2.79
N PHE A 173 -9.29 -3.58 -2.96
CA PHE A 173 -8.03 -4.07 -2.39
C PHE A 173 -6.80 -3.27 -2.88
N GLU A 174 -6.77 -2.83 -4.13
CA GLU A 174 -5.64 -2.03 -4.67
C GLU A 174 -5.58 -0.64 -4.03
N SER A 175 -6.73 0.02 -3.87
CA SER A 175 -6.83 1.29 -3.16
C SER A 175 -6.46 1.14 -1.69
N PHE A 176 -6.79 -0.01 -1.08
CA PHE A 176 -6.36 -0.33 0.27
C PHE A 176 -4.85 -0.53 0.40
N LEU A 177 -4.20 -1.18 -0.58
CA LEU A 177 -2.73 -1.30 -0.60
C LEU A 177 -2.06 0.08 -0.67
N ASP A 178 -2.54 0.97 -1.52
CA ASP A 178 -2.06 2.36 -1.59
C ASP A 178 -2.21 3.09 -0.25
N PHE A 179 -3.36 2.89 0.42
CA PHE A 179 -3.65 3.47 1.72
C PHE A 179 -2.69 2.97 2.81
N VAL A 180 -2.46 1.66 2.91
CA VAL A 180 -1.56 1.08 3.92
C VAL A 180 -0.12 1.51 3.64
N LEU A 181 0.34 1.41 2.39
CA LEU A 181 1.70 1.83 1.99
C LEU A 181 1.95 3.30 2.34
N ALA A 182 0.98 4.18 2.10
CA ALA A 182 1.11 5.59 2.45
C ALA A 182 1.16 5.85 3.97
N LEU A 183 0.39 5.10 4.75
CA LEU A 183 0.38 5.23 6.21
C LEU A 183 1.64 4.68 6.86
N GLU A 184 2.26 3.67 6.28
CA GLU A 184 3.50 3.10 6.82
C GLU A 184 4.76 3.85 6.35
N ASN A 185 4.68 4.61 5.25
CA ASN A 185 5.81 5.34 4.66
C ASN A 185 5.55 6.86 4.62
N LYS A 186 5.25 7.46 5.79
CA LYS A 186 4.83 8.88 5.91
C LYS A 186 5.95 9.88 5.64
N ASP A 187 7.18 9.40 5.59
CA ASP A 187 8.43 10.12 5.40
C ASP A 187 8.98 9.96 3.98
N ALA A 188 8.43 9.02 3.20
CA ALA A 188 8.71 8.90 1.77
C ALA A 188 7.90 9.93 0.95
N PRO A 189 8.45 10.46 -0.16
CA PRO A 189 7.74 11.42 -1.03
C PRO A 189 6.37 10.91 -1.52
N GLU A 190 6.24 9.62 -1.80
CA GLU A 190 5.03 9.00 -2.32
C GLU A 190 3.94 8.91 -1.26
N GLY A 191 4.29 8.48 -0.04
CA GLY A 191 3.39 8.47 1.10
C GLY A 191 2.97 9.89 1.51
N LEU A 192 3.92 10.83 1.56
CA LEU A 192 3.63 12.25 1.77
C LEU A 192 2.67 12.80 0.72
N THR A 193 2.88 12.49 -0.57
CA THR A 193 2.00 12.95 -1.66
C THR A 193 0.59 12.40 -1.50
N TYR A 194 0.45 11.11 -1.15
CA TYR A 194 -0.84 10.50 -0.88
C TYR A 194 -1.56 11.19 0.28
N LEU A 195 -0.87 11.34 1.42
CA LEU A 195 -1.44 11.94 2.63
C LEU A 195 -1.76 13.43 2.45
N PHE A 196 -0.89 14.17 1.76
CA PHE A 196 -1.06 15.60 1.53
C PHE A 196 -2.35 15.89 0.75
N ARG A 197 -2.70 15.08 -0.24
CA ARG A 197 -3.99 15.23 -0.96
C ARG A 197 -5.18 15.11 -0.02
N CYS A 198 -5.12 14.22 0.97
CA CYS A 198 -6.17 14.11 1.99
C CYS A 198 -6.24 15.37 2.87
N LEU A 199 -5.08 15.94 3.24
CA LEU A 199 -4.97 17.10 4.12
C LEU A 199 -5.31 18.43 3.42
N ASP A 200 -5.05 18.54 2.11
CA ASP A 200 -5.36 19.72 1.31
C ASP A 200 -6.86 19.76 0.98
N LEU A 201 -7.65 20.21 1.96
CA LEU A 201 -9.11 20.26 1.92
C LEU A 201 -9.67 21.06 0.73
N HIS A 202 -8.86 21.92 0.12
CA HIS A 202 -9.26 22.83 -0.94
C HIS A 202 -8.53 22.60 -2.26
N GLY A 203 -7.63 21.62 -2.34
CA GLY A 203 -6.85 21.32 -3.56
C GLY A 203 -5.96 22.47 -4.03
N ARG A 204 -5.43 23.28 -3.11
CA ARG A 204 -4.61 24.46 -3.44
C ARG A 204 -3.12 24.16 -3.61
N GLY A 205 -2.66 23.00 -3.18
CA GLY A 205 -1.25 22.65 -3.11
C GLY A 205 -0.53 23.18 -1.87
N PHE A 206 -1.24 23.76 -0.89
CA PHE A 206 -0.67 24.24 0.37
C PHE A 206 -1.70 24.22 1.52
N LEU A 207 -1.21 24.05 2.75
CA LEU A 207 -2.02 24.09 3.97
C LEU A 207 -1.93 25.46 4.65
N THR A 208 -3.08 25.94 5.12
CA THR A 208 -3.22 27.15 5.93
C THR A 208 -3.47 26.79 7.39
N THR A 209 -3.27 27.74 8.30
CA THR A 209 -3.62 27.58 9.71
C THR A 209 -5.08 27.20 9.92
N ALA A 210 -5.99 27.68 9.05
CA ALA A 210 -7.41 27.34 9.10
C ALA A 210 -7.68 25.87 8.72
N ASP A 211 -6.96 25.33 7.74
CA ASP A 211 -7.08 23.91 7.34
C ASP A 211 -6.63 23.01 8.50
N ILE A 212 -5.49 23.34 9.11
CA ILE A 212 -4.95 22.65 10.28
C ILE A 212 -5.96 22.71 11.43
N HIS A 213 -6.48 23.90 11.76
CA HIS A 213 -7.50 24.03 12.81
C HIS A 213 -8.75 23.19 12.52
N THR A 214 -9.18 23.10 11.26
CA THR A 214 -10.32 22.26 10.90
C THR A 214 -10.02 20.79 11.17
N LEU A 215 -8.87 20.29 10.71
CA LEU A 215 -8.46 18.90 10.93
C LEU A 215 -8.38 18.55 12.43
N PHE A 216 -7.82 19.43 13.27
CA PHE A 216 -7.65 19.19 14.71
C PHE A 216 -8.93 19.45 15.54
N ARG A 217 -9.76 20.43 15.20
CA ARG A 217 -10.94 20.81 16.01
C ARG A 217 -12.03 19.75 15.96
N TRP A 218 -12.13 19.00 14.86
CA TRP A 218 -13.00 17.83 14.76
C TRP A 218 -12.61 16.72 15.77
N HIS A 219 -11.34 16.63 16.13
CA HIS A 219 -10.86 15.68 17.15
C HIS A 219 -11.36 16.05 18.57
N CYS A 220 -11.40 17.35 18.90
CA CYS A 220 -11.86 17.83 20.22
C CYS A 220 -13.38 17.75 20.40
N CYS A 221 -14.19 18.05 19.38
CA CYS A 221 -15.65 18.05 19.51
C CYS A 221 -16.24 16.66 19.82
N LYS A 222 -15.67 15.57 19.27
CA LYS A 222 -16.13 14.20 19.59
C LYS A 222 -15.74 13.75 21.00
N HIS A 223 -14.57 14.14 21.51
CA HIS A 223 -14.17 13.83 22.90
C HIS A 223 -14.99 14.60 23.93
N ALA A 224 -15.33 15.86 23.64
CA ALA A 224 -16.22 16.67 24.49
C ALA A 224 -17.63 16.09 24.55
N TYR A 225 -18.18 15.62 23.42
CA TYR A 225 -19.50 14.96 23.40
C TYR A 225 -19.49 13.62 24.13
N ARG A 226 -18.46 12.77 23.99
CA ARG A 226 -18.39 11.49 24.71
C ARG A 226 -18.28 11.66 26.24
N ARG A 227 -17.65 12.73 26.75
CA ARG A 227 -17.65 13.04 28.20
C ARG A 227 -18.97 13.66 28.70
N ALA A 228 -19.72 14.35 27.84
CA ALA A 228 -20.99 14.97 28.22
C ALA A 228 -22.13 13.94 28.43
N TRP A 229 -22.05 12.73 27.85
CA TRP A 229 -23.05 11.68 28.05
C TRP A 229 -22.77 10.72 29.21
N PHE A 230 -21.59 10.79 29.84
CA PHE A 230 -21.27 10.01 31.04
C PHE A 230 -21.37 10.82 32.35
N LEU A 231 -21.64 12.12 32.24
CA LEU A 231 -21.81 13.01 33.40
C LEU A 231 -23.04 13.88 33.22
N GLY A 232 -24.20 13.30 33.54
CA GLY A 232 -25.26 14.02 34.23
C GLY A 232 -26.68 13.60 33.86
N PRO A 233 -27.66 13.85 34.76
CA PRO A 233 -27.60 13.94 36.23
C PRO A 233 -27.89 12.60 36.93
#